data_AF-A0AA41Y7E4-F1
#
_entry.id   AF-A0AA41Y7E4-F1
#
_cell.length_a   1.000
_cell.length_b   1.000
_cell.length_c   1.000
_cell.angle_alpha   90.00
_cell.angle_beta   90.00
_cell.angle_gamma   90.00
#
_symmetry.space_group_name_H-M   'P 1'
#
loop_
_entity.id
_entity.type
_entity.pdbx_description
1 polymer ?
#
loop_
_entity_poly.entity_id
_entity_poly.type
_entity_poly.pdbx_seq_one_letter_code
_entity_poly.pdbx_strand_id
1 'polypeptide(L)'
;MSSYAQAINKQENRRGKLFSHNTKAKCLNDVEFEKALSRSESFNASVPDYLTTCFNYIHQNPVMAGLVTKPEEWEFSSFRDFAGLRKGTLANKYLAFQYVGLDPEDFYAQSMMLLDESILKKVF
;
A
#
# COMPACT_ATOMS: atom_id res chain seq x y z
N MET A 1 -17.96 5.96 -5.43
CA MET A 1 -17.73 6.70 -4.16
C MET A 1 -18.85 7.67 -3.78
N SER A 2 -19.70 8.16 -4.70
CA SER A 2 -20.76 9.13 -4.33
C SER A 2 -21.81 8.56 -3.38
N SER A 3 -22.19 7.29 -3.53
CA SER A 3 -23.17 6.62 -2.66
C SER A 3 -22.70 6.54 -1.20
N TYR A 4 -21.45 6.15 -0.96
CA TYR A 4 -20.85 6.12 0.37
C TYR A 4 -20.82 7.51 1.01
N ALA A 5 -20.34 8.52 0.25
CA ALA A 5 -20.29 9.89 0.73
C ALA A 5 -21.69 10.45 1.06
N GLN A 6 -22.70 10.13 0.26
CA GLN A 6 -24.09 10.51 0.51
C GLN A 6 -24.65 9.83 1.77
N ALA A 7 -24.36 8.55 1.98
CA ALA A 7 -24.80 7.83 3.17
C ALA A 7 -24.23 8.41 4.46
N ILE A 8 -22.91 8.66 4.51
CA ILE A 8 -22.26 9.30 5.67
C ILE A 8 -22.77 10.72 5.91
N ASN A 9 -22.90 11.53 4.86
CA ASN A 9 -23.46 12.88 5.00
C ASN A 9 -24.89 12.84 5.55
N LYS A 10 -25.71 11.88 5.13
CA LYS A 10 -27.07 11.70 5.67
C LYS A 10 -27.05 11.28 7.14
N GLN A 11 -26.16 10.35 7.52
CA GLN A 11 -26.00 9.89 8.90
C GLN A 11 -25.58 11.03 9.84
N GLU A 12 -24.60 11.82 9.42
CA GLU A 12 -24.04 12.92 10.22
C GLU A 12 -24.86 14.23 10.10
N ASN A 13 -26.00 14.21 9.38
CA ASN A 13 -26.81 15.37 9.07
C ASN A 13 -26.02 16.53 8.41
N ARG A 14 -25.06 16.18 7.54
CA ARG A 14 -24.18 17.09 6.79
C ARG A 14 -24.57 17.17 5.32
N ARG A 15 -24.06 18.19 4.63
CA ARG A 15 -24.18 18.38 3.18
C ARG A 15 -22.82 18.73 2.57
N GLY A 16 -22.68 18.49 1.26
CA GLY A 16 -21.46 18.82 0.50
C GLY A 16 -20.61 17.61 0.15
N LYS A 17 -19.40 17.87 -0.35
CA LYS A 17 -18.44 16.81 -0.73
C LYS A 17 -17.78 16.25 0.53
N LEU A 18 -17.82 14.92 0.70
CA LEU A 18 -17.07 14.24 1.76
C LEU A 18 -15.58 14.12 1.41
N PHE A 19 -15.26 13.91 0.14
CA PHE A 19 -13.90 13.82 -0.38
C PHE A 19 -13.57 15.05 -1.22
N SER A 20 -12.36 15.60 -1.04
CA SER A 20 -11.94 16.86 -1.69
C SER A 20 -11.84 16.74 -3.22
N HIS A 21 -11.36 15.61 -3.75
CA HIS A 21 -11.02 15.43 -5.17
C HIS A 21 -11.63 14.16 -5.77
N ASN A 22 -11.74 14.13 -7.10
CA ASN A 22 -12.07 12.91 -7.83
C ASN A 22 -10.92 11.91 -7.73
N THR A 23 -11.25 10.62 -7.62
CA THR A 23 -10.25 9.56 -7.49
C THR A 23 -9.79 9.06 -8.85
N LYS A 24 -8.48 8.82 -8.99
CA LYS A 24 -7.89 8.10 -10.13
C LYS A 24 -7.70 6.64 -9.74
N ALA A 25 -7.95 5.73 -10.66
CA ALA A 25 -7.67 4.30 -10.50
C ALA A 25 -6.61 3.90 -11.53
N LYS A 26 -5.63 3.08 -11.10
CA LYS A 26 -4.64 2.46 -11.98
C LYS A 26 -4.88 0.95 -11.98
N CYS A 27 -4.64 0.30 -13.12
CA CYS A 27 -4.68 -1.15 -13.20
C CYS A 27 -3.48 -1.72 -12.46
N LEU A 28 -3.67 -2.79 -11.68
CA LEU A 28 -2.55 -3.42 -10.94
C LEU A 28 -1.59 -4.16 -11.88
N ASN A 29 -2.11 -4.67 -13.01
CA ASN A 29 -1.33 -5.40 -14.03
C ASN A 29 -0.89 -4.47 -15.17
N ASP A 30 -0.64 -3.19 -14.88
CA ASP A 30 -0.29 -2.22 -15.89
C ASP A 30 1.15 -2.43 -16.39
N VAL A 31 1.27 -2.87 -17.64
CA VAL A 31 2.55 -3.14 -18.32
C VAL A 31 3.40 -1.87 -18.45
N GLU A 32 2.81 -0.68 -18.33
CA GLU A 32 3.55 0.58 -18.35
C GLU A 32 4.45 0.75 -17.12
N PHE A 33 4.06 0.22 -15.95
CA PHE A 33 4.89 0.30 -14.75
C PHE A 33 6.17 -0.53 -14.91
N GLU A 34 6.04 -1.78 -15.36
CA GLU A 34 7.17 -2.67 -15.67
C GLU A 34 8.14 -2.05 -16.69
N LYS A 35 7.62 -1.35 -17.70
CA LYS A 35 8.43 -0.62 -18.69
C LYS A 35 9.10 0.63 -18.11
N ALA A 36 8.46 1.33 -17.19
CA ALA A 36 9.02 2.52 -16.53
C ALA A 36 10.12 2.16 -15.52
N LEU A 37 10.05 0.96 -14.95
CA LEU A 37 11.01 0.41 -14.00
C LEU A 37 12.27 -0.10 -14.71
N SER A 38 12.11 -0.84 -15.82
CA SER A 38 13.21 -1.38 -16.63
C SER A 38 14.05 -0.33 -17.35
N ARG A 39 13.55 0.91 -17.50
CA ARG A 39 14.32 2.06 -18.02
C ARG A 39 15.22 2.75 -16.98
N SER A 40 15.18 2.31 -15.72
CA SER A 40 16.04 2.85 -14.66
C SER A 40 17.42 2.18 -14.70
N GLU A 41 18.49 2.94 -14.91
CA GLU A 41 19.85 2.40 -15.17
C GLU A 41 20.55 1.74 -13.95
N SER A 42 19.92 1.73 -12.77
CA SER A 42 20.53 1.24 -11.52
C SER A 42 20.23 -0.24 -11.20
N PHE A 43 19.89 -1.04 -12.21
CA PHE A 43 19.12 -2.28 -12.08
C PHE A 43 19.97 -3.56 -11.91
N ASN A 44 20.56 -3.77 -10.72
CA ASN A 44 21.14 -5.07 -10.34
C ASN A 44 20.38 -5.77 -9.19
N ALA A 45 19.32 -5.16 -8.66
CA ALA A 45 18.41 -5.77 -7.70
C ALA A 45 17.04 -6.02 -8.37
N SER A 46 16.44 -7.19 -8.11
CA SER A 46 15.08 -7.52 -8.54
C SER A 46 14.10 -6.49 -7.97
N VAL A 47 13.68 -5.52 -8.79
CA VAL A 47 12.75 -4.49 -8.31
C VAL A 47 11.36 -5.10 -8.14
N PRO A 48 10.66 -4.82 -7.03
CA PRO A 48 9.32 -5.35 -6.80
C PRO A 48 8.34 -4.87 -7.86
N ASP A 49 7.37 -5.71 -8.21
CA ASP A 49 6.27 -5.33 -9.10
C ASP A 49 5.42 -4.18 -8.52
N TYR A 50 4.53 -3.63 -9.35
CA TYR A 50 3.66 -2.51 -8.97
C TYR A 50 2.83 -2.80 -7.72
N LEU A 51 2.26 -4.01 -7.64
CA LEU A 51 1.38 -4.41 -6.56
C LEU A 51 2.14 -4.49 -5.23
N THR A 52 3.30 -5.12 -5.24
CA THR A 52 4.19 -5.29 -4.08
C THR A 52 4.71 -3.93 -3.61
N THR A 53 5.04 -3.05 -4.55
CA THR A 53 5.41 -1.66 -4.24
C THR A 53 4.25 -0.92 -3.56
N CYS A 54 3.04 -1.01 -4.10
CA CYS A 54 1.85 -0.38 -3.49
C CYS A 54 1.54 -0.97 -2.11
N PHE A 55 1.70 -2.28 -1.95
CA PHE A 55 1.48 -2.99 -0.70
C PHE A 55 2.43 -2.46 0.39
N ASN A 56 3.73 -2.43 0.10
CA ASN A 56 4.73 -1.88 1.02
C ASN A 56 4.50 -0.39 1.30
N TYR A 57 4.12 0.39 0.28
CA TYR A 57 3.80 1.82 0.47
C TYR A 57 2.66 2.02 1.47
N ILE A 58 1.56 1.26 1.34
CA ILE A 58 0.43 1.34 2.27
C ILE A 58 0.88 1.09 3.72
N HIS A 59 1.77 0.11 3.94
CA HIS A 59 2.29 -0.19 5.27
C HIS A 59 3.33 0.80 5.78
N GLN A 60 4.10 1.43 4.89
CA GLN A 60 5.11 2.43 5.24
C GLN A 60 4.55 3.86 5.35
N ASN A 61 3.32 4.12 4.89
CA ASN A 61 2.67 5.43 4.95
C ASN A 61 2.71 6.09 6.35
N PRO A 62 2.43 5.39 7.45
CA PRO A 62 2.53 5.98 8.79
C PRO A 62 3.96 6.43 9.14
N VAL A 63 4.97 5.71 8.67
CA VAL A 63 6.39 6.04 8.88
C VAL A 63 6.79 7.24 8.03
N MET A 64 6.44 7.21 6.74
CA MET A 64 6.71 8.31 5.82
C MET A 64 6.02 9.62 6.23
N ALA A 65 4.84 9.52 6.85
CA ALA A 65 4.11 10.66 7.40
C ALA A 65 4.66 11.13 8.76
N GLY A 66 5.68 10.47 9.31
CA GLY A 66 6.28 10.80 10.62
C GLY A 66 5.38 10.51 11.81
N LEU A 67 4.35 9.67 11.66
CA LEU A 67 3.41 9.31 12.73
C LEU A 67 4.00 8.27 13.69
N VAL A 68 4.84 7.37 13.17
CA VAL A 68 5.51 6.30 13.89
C VAL A 68 6.92 6.09 13.36
N THR A 69 7.78 5.44 14.14
CA THR A 69 9.15 5.13 13.70
C THR A 69 9.23 3.84 12.91
N LYS A 70 8.29 2.91 13.17
CA LYS A 70 8.23 1.61 12.49
C LYS A 70 6.80 1.26 12.05
N PRO A 71 6.63 0.54 10.93
CA PRO A 71 5.32 0.08 10.47
C PRO A 71 4.52 -0.72 11.51
N GLU A 72 5.16 -1.53 12.36
CA GLU A 72 4.44 -2.31 13.38
C GLU A 72 3.85 -1.48 14.52
N GLU A 73 4.30 -0.25 14.71
CA GLU A 73 3.81 0.65 15.76
C GLU A 73 2.43 1.25 15.38
N TRP A 74 2.06 1.23 14.10
CA TRP A 74 0.76 1.73 13.65
C TRP A 74 -0.36 0.70 13.87
N GLU A 75 -1.17 0.91 14.91
CA GLU A 75 -2.23 -0.03 15.31
C GLU A 75 -3.33 -0.23 14.26
N PHE A 76 -3.59 0.80 13.45
CA PHE A 76 -4.62 0.81 12.41
C PHE A 76 -4.13 0.25 11.06
N SER A 77 -2.93 -0.35 11.03
CA SER A 77 -2.40 -1.07 9.86
C SER A 77 -2.65 -2.57 9.97
N SER A 78 -2.78 -3.24 8.83
CA SER A 78 -2.72 -4.70 8.73
C SER A 78 -1.29 -5.25 8.80
N PHE A 79 -0.26 -4.40 8.80
CA PHE A 79 1.16 -4.80 8.84
C PHE A 79 1.44 -5.83 9.94
N ARG A 80 0.92 -5.60 11.15
CA ARG A 80 1.08 -6.51 12.29
C ARG A 80 0.47 -7.89 12.05
N ASP A 81 -0.59 -7.98 11.25
CA ASP A 81 -1.24 -9.26 10.94
C ASP A 81 -0.40 -10.08 9.95
N PHE A 82 0.22 -9.40 8.98
CA PHE A 82 1.15 -9.99 8.02
C PHE A 82 2.47 -10.40 8.67
N ALA A 83 3.01 -9.56 9.56
CA ALA A 83 4.22 -9.85 10.34
C ALA A 83 4.03 -10.87 11.47
N GLY A 84 2.83 -11.45 11.65
CA GLY A 84 2.54 -12.41 12.71
C GLY A 84 2.49 -11.83 14.13
N LEU A 85 2.64 -10.51 14.28
CA LEU A 85 2.60 -9.76 15.56
C LEU A 85 1.17 -9.60 16.11
N ARG A 86 0.16 -9.83 15.27
CA ARG A 86 -1.26 -9.80 15.63
C ARG A 86 -2.00 -10.92 14.90
N LYS A 87 -3.02 -11.47 15.56
CA LYS A 87 -3.92 -12.49 14.99
C LYS A 87 -5.22 -11.85 14.47
N GLY A 88 -5.11 -10.81 13.64
CA GLY A 88 -6.26 -10.17 13.01
C GLY A 88 -6.91 -11.07 11.95
N THR A 89 -8.22 -10.92 11.78
CA THR A 89 -9.04 -11.71 10.85
C THR A 89 -9.55 -10.91 9.66
N LEU A 90 -9.28 -9.59 9.64
CA LEU A 90 -9.83 -8.67 8.64
C LEU A 90 -9.18 -8.86 7.26
N ALA A 91 -7.89 -9.12 7.21
CA ALA A 91 -7.14 -9.28 5.96
C ALA A 91 -7.03 -10.76 5.56
N ASN A 92 -7.33 -11.07 4.29
CA ASN A 92 -7.06 -12.40 3.73
C ASN A 92 -5.58 -12.53 3.38
N LYS A 93 -4.78 -13.01 4.34
CA LYS A 93 -3.33 -13.14 4.19
C LYS A 93 -2.92 -14.12 3.09
N TYR A 94 -3.64 -15.24 2.98
CA TYR A 94 -3.39 -16.23 1.96
C TYR A 94 -3.47 -15.62 0.55
N LEU A 95 -4.59 -14.94 0.26
CA LEU A 95 -4.78 -14.31 -1.04
C LEU A 95 -3.74 -13.22 -1.31
N ALA A 96 -3.39 -12.43 -0.30
CA ALA A 96 -2.37 -11.41 -0.45
C ALA A 96 -1.01 -12.00 -0.86
N PHE A 97 -0.50 -13.00 -0.13
CA PHE A 97 0.77 -13.67 -0.45
C PHE A 97 0.76 -14.46 -1.76
N GLN A 98 -0.41 -14.79 -2.32
CA GLN A 98 -0.49 -15.36 -3.67
C GLN A 98 -0.17 -14.36 -4.77
N TYR A 99 -0.39 -13.06 -4.52
CA TYR A 99 -0.24 -12.02 -5.53
C TYR A 99 0.95 -11.09 -5.28
N VAL A 100 1.29 -10.82 -4.03
CA VAL A 100 2.49 -10.03 -3.73
C VAL A 100 3.73 -10.90 -3.89
N GLY A 101 4.80 -10.34 -4.44
CA GLY A 101 6.10 -11.01 -4.55
C GLY A 101 6.86 -11.05 -3.22
N LEU A 102 6.17 -11.33 -2.11
CA LEU A 102 6.74 -11.38 -0.76
C LEU A 102 6.60 -12.77 -0.17
N ASP A 103 7.64 -13.22 0.51
CA ASP A 103 7.62 -14.49 1.25
C ASP A 103 6.97 -14.26 2.64
N PRO A 104 5.98 -15.07 3.05
CA PRO A 104 5.42 -15.00 4.39
C PRO A 104 6.45 -15.08 5.53
N GLU A 105 7.50 -15.88 5.39
CA GLU A 105 8.51 -16.10 6.44
C GLU A 105 9.47 -14.91 6.54
N ASP A 106 9.83 -14.32 5.40
CA ASP A 106 10.73 -13.16 5.33
C ASP A 106 10.00 -11.82 5.21
N PHE A 107 8.66 -11.82 5.34
CA PHE A 107 7.79 -10.66 5.13
C PHE A 107 8.30 -9.41 5.84
N TYR A 108 8.67 -9.56 7.11
CA TYR A 108 9.13 -8.45 7.93
C TYR A 108 10.39 -7.81 7.35
N ALA A 109 11.39 -8.61 6.96
CA ALA A 109 12.63 -8.11 6.41
C ALA A 109 12.41 -7.44 5.05
N GLN A 110 11.60 -8.05 4.18
CA GLN A 110 11.31 -7.55 2.84
C GLN A 110 10.51 -6.24 2.86
N SER A 111 9.51 -6.13 3.74
CA SER A 111 8.67 -4.93 3.83
C SER A 111 9.27 -3.78 4.65
N MET A 112 10.35 -4.03 5.40
CA MET A 112 11.10 -2.98 6.12
C MET A 112 12.10 -2.23 5.24
N MET A 113 12.44 -2.77 4.07
CA MET A 113 13.26 -2.03 3.11
C MET A 113 12.47 -0.80 2.64
N LEU A 114 12.99 0.38 2.98
CA LEU A 114 12.41 1.65 2.58
C LEU A 114 12.31 1.72 1.05
N LEU A 115 11.12 2.05 0.56
CA LEU A 115 10.91 2.24 -0.86
C LEU A 115 11.72 3.46 -1.32
N ASP A 116 12.44 3.30 -2.43
CA ASP A 116 13.12 4.42 -3.08
C ASP A 116 12.08 5.46 -3.55
N GLU A 117 12.28 6.72 -3.15
CA GLU A 117 11.44 7.85 -3.55
C GLU A 117 11.33 7.98 -5.08
N SER A 118 12.36 7.56 -5.81
CA SER A 118 12.37 7.56 -7.28
C SER A 118 11.30 6.64 -7.87
N ILE A 119 11.02 5.51 -7.20
CA ILE A 119 9.99 4.53 -7.57
C ILE A 119 8.62 5.07 -7.16
N LEU A 120 8.49 5.66 -5.97
CA LEU A 120 7.23 6.21 -5.48
C LEU A 120 6.68 7.34 -6.36
N LYS A 121 7.55 8.20 -6.90
CA LYS A 121 7.16 9.24 -7.88
C LYS A 121 6.60 8.68 -9.18
N LYS A 122 6.83 7.40 -9.50
CA LYS A 122 6.25 6.73 -10.68
C LYS A 122 4.92 6.04 -10.34
N VAL A 123 4.69 5.70 -9.07
CA VAL A 123 3.45 5.10 -8.59
C VAL A 123 2.29 6.11 -8.58
N PHE A 124 2.56 7.38 -8.26
CA PHE A 124 1.55 8.45 -8.12
C PHE A 124 1.74 9.56 -9.15
#